data_AF-A0A9X2GTB9-F1
#
_entry.id   AF-A0A9X2GTB9-F1
#
_cell.length_a   1.000
_cell.length_b   1.000
_cell.length_c   1.000
_cell.angle_alpha   90.00
_cell.angle_beta   90.00
_cell.angle_gamma   90.00
#
_symmetry.space_group_name_H-M   'P 1'
#
loop_
_entity.id
_entity.type
_entity.pdbx_description
1 polymer ?
#
loop_
_entity_poly.entity_id
_entity_poly.type
_entity_poly.pdbx_seq_one_letter_code
_entity_poly.pdbx_strand_id
1 'polypeptide(L)'
;MRRRVGGDGGHVDRLLAAARTCWGDSPAGDGCVVAEAYDEDLRTVVRTLTVARAVCGLLSARLAVLTRPEWTPLARAFGAAQDPRPELPPVALVTGNAARAVPRDIPVVHVHGTGTLQAYALFPDQGPCSIQDELPARIGAFFERHVWPHRELIRPSAERVARRAGNAYQVRTDTERRQLRHHGCARLGIDADRPTIAVLRHAQDRDAELFGTTAEFAAADDGANWLFLDPVPADDSPRIRCVGGTLSTTMLWSMADVGVTFGDSDLPAFGVPVIQAGWSEGGACGGTHVAGSPHELQRLLEEAVAKHGKGETVLGPEQRERARLWSWLRRCGADVPSQLMPHWEQGDDYARALAVNLTHVEPGGDPLYAALGRMWERREPLLTRFDFHDPAALSTLGNAR
;
A
#
# COMPACT_ATOMS: atom_id res chain seq x y z
N MET A 1 13.08 8.57 -18.83
CA MET A 1 14.53 8.61 -18.54
C MET A 1 15.13 7.27 -18.94
N ARG A 2 15.67 7.16 -20.17
CA ARG A 2 16.31 5.95 -20.70
C ARG A 2 17.67 5.77 -20.00
N ARG A 3 17.74 5.02 -18.90
CA ARG A 3 19.02 4.47 -18.43
C ARG A 3 19.15 3.06 -19.00
N ARG A 4 19.96 2.96 -20.07
CA ARG A 4 20.67 1.71 -20.33
C ARG A 4 21.30 1.27 -19.01
N VAL A 5 21.20 -0.03 -18.71
CA VAL A 5 22.16 -0.73 -17.84
C VAL A 5 23.53 -0.57 -18.50
N GLY A 6 24.15 0.59 -18.29
CA GLY A 6 25.36 1.04 -18.95
C GLY A 6 26.42 1.20 -17.89
N GLY A 7 27.00 0.07 -17.49
CA GLY A 7 28.10 0.02 -16.52
C GLY A 7 28.45 -1.37 -16.00
N ASP A 8 27.56 -2.37 -16.09
CA ASP A 8 27.50 -3.35 -14.99
C ASP A 8 27.24 -4.83 -15.36
N GLY A 9 27.78 -5.30 -16.50
CA GLY A 9 27.63 -6.71 -16.90
C GLY A 9 28.07 -7.71 -15.81
N GLY A 10 29.11 -7.37 -15.05
CA GLY A 10 29.64 -8.23 -13.99
C GLY A 10 28.76 -8.36 -12.73
N HIS A 11 27.91 -7.39 -12.42
CA HIS A 11 27.00 -7.49 -11.27
C HIS A 11 25.76 -8.32 -11.59
N VAL A 12 25.24 -8.22 -12.82
CA VAL A 12 24.14 -9.07 -13.29
C VAL A 12 24.58 -10.54 -13.35
N ASP A 13 25.75 -10.84 -13.89
CA ASP A 13 26.24 -12.23 -13.97
C ASP A 13 26.44 -12.84 -12.59
N ARG A 14 27.00 -12.08 -11.63
CA ARG A 14 27.13 -12.53 -10.23
C ARG A 14 25.77 -12.78 -9.59
N LEU A 15 24.79 -11.91 -9.83
CA LEU A 15 23.43 -12.11 -9.35
C LEU A 15 22.83 -13.42 -9.92
N LEU A 16 22.96 -13.66 -11.22
CA LEU A 16 22.44 -14.89 -11.85
C LEU A 16 23.12 -16.15 -11.33
N ALA A 17 24.41 -16.09 -10.99
CA ALA A 17 25.14 -17.20 -10.38
C ALA A 17 24.71 -17.43 -8.92
N ALA A 18 24.59 -16.36 -8.13
CA ALA A 18 24.14 -16.43 -6.74
C ALA A 18 22.70 -16.95 -6.63
N ALA A 19 21.79 -16.47 -7.49
CA ALA A 19 20.41 -16.97 -7.57
C ALA A 19 20.34 -18.46 -7.87
N ARG A 20 21.09 -18.94 -8.87
CA ARG A 20 21.17 -20.38 -9.20
C ARG A 20 21.68 -21.21 -8.04
N THR A 21 22.68 -20.71 -7.31
CA THR A 21 23.25 -21.41 -6.15
C THR A 21 22.26 -21.46 -4.99
N CYS A 22 21.61 -20.32 -4.71
CA CYS A 22 20.65 -20.15 -3.62
C CYS A 22 19.44 -21.08 -3.76
N TRP A 23 18.83 -21.14 -4.95
CA TRP A 23 17.60 -21.91 -5.16
C TRP A 23 17.82 -23.31 -5.74
N GLY A 24 18.99 -23.59 -6.31
CA GLY A 24 19.33 -24.89 -6.89
C GLY A 24 18.38 -25.31 -8.01
N ASP A 25 17.89 -26.55 -7.94
CA ASP A 25 17.00 -27.13 -8.95
C ASP A 25 15.65 -26.41 -9.06
N SER A 26 15.02 -26.54 -10.22
CA SER A 26 13.67 -26.00 -10.43
C SER A 26 12.67 -26.64 -9.47
N PRO A 27 11.68 -25.90 -8.96
CA PRO A 27 10.63 -26.50 -8.15
C PRO A 27 9.90 -27.54 -9.01
N ALA A 28 9.66 -28.72 -8.44
CA ALA A 28 9.04 -29.84 -9.15
C ALA A 28 7.67 -30.17 -8.55
N GLY A 29 6.78 -30.65 -9.41
CA GLY A 29 5.46 -31.16 -9.06
C GLY A 29 4.43 -30.90 -10.16
N ASP A 30 3.25 -31.50 -9.98
CA ASP A 30 2.23 -31.57 -11.03
C ASP A 30 1.50 -30.23 -11.24
N GLY A 31 1.43 -29.39 -10.19
CA GLY A 31 0.84 -28.05 -10.22
C GLY A 31 1.79 -26.99 -10.80
N CYS A 32 1.23 -25.86 -11.26
CA CYS A 32 1.99 -24.74 -11.81
C CYS A 32 1.63 -23.40 -11.14
N VAL A 33 2.63 -22.70 -10.61
CA VAL A 33 2.50 -21.30 -10.14
C VAL A 33 2.97 -20.38 -11.25
N VAL A 34 2.14 -19.42 -11.61
CA VAL A 34 2.48 -18.41 -12.62
C VAL A 34 2.94 -17.13 -11.93
N ALA A 35 4.07 -16.58 -12.36
CA ALA A 35 4.57 -15.28 -11.92
C ALA A 35 4.51 -14.25 -13.06
N GLU A 36 3.79 -13.16 -12.86
CA GLU A 36 3.75 -12.01 -13.79
C GLU A 36 4.77 -10.94 -13.37
N ALA A 37 5.93 -10.95 -14.02
CA ALA A 37 7.06 -10.08 -13.71
C ALA A 37 7.40 -9.16 -14.90
N TYR A 38 6.44 -8.33 -15.32
CA TYR A 38 6.57 -7.46 -16.51
C TYR A 38 7.18 -6.07 -16.24
N ASP A 39 7.57 -5.79 -15.00
CA ASP A 39 8.09 -4.49 -14.59
C ASP A 39 9.44 -4.15 -15.25
N GLU A 40 9.75 -2.86 -15.39
CA GLU A 40 11.05 -2.39 -15.87
C GLU A 40 12.09 -2.36 -14.73
N ASP A 41 11.64 -2.35 -13.48
CA ASP A 41 12.48 -2.31 -12.30
C ASP A 41 12.86 -3.72 -11.82
N LEU A 42 14.16 -4.03 -11.83
CA LEU A 42 14.72 -5.27 -11.30
C LEU A 42 14.19 -5.60 -9.89
N ARG A 43 13.99 -4.59 -9.06
CA ARG A 43 13.57 -4.75 -7.66
C ARG A 43 12.13 -5.25 -7.56
N THR A 44 11.25 -4.83 -8.48
CA THR A 44 9.90 -5.40 -8.58
C THR A 44 9.96 -6.83 -9.12
N VAL A 45 10.77 -7.09 -10.14
CA VAL A 45 10.90 -8.42 -10.75
C VAL A 45 11.41 -9.45 -9.73
N VAL A 46 12.53 -9.19 -9.06
CA VAL A 46 13.13 -10.08 -8.05
C VAL A 46 12.13 -10.42 -6.96
N ARG A 47 11.36 -9.44 -6.51
CA ARG A 47 10.37 -9.61 -5.46
C ARG A 47 9.24 -10.55 -5.88
N THR A 48 8.65 -10.32 -7.05
CA THR A 48 7.61 -11.21 -7.60
C THR A 48 8.15 -12.62 -7.75
N LEU A 49 9.37 -12.79 -8.26
CA LEU A 49 10.01 -14.10 -8.43
C LEU A 49 10.31 -14.78 -7.09
N THR A 50 10.75 -14.03 -6.08
CA THR A 50 11.05 -14.55 -4.73
C THR A 50 9.78 -15.08 -4.08
N VAL A 51 8.68 -14.32 -4.12
CA VAL A 51 7.39 -14.78 -3.59
C VAL A 51 6.87 -15.97 -4.39
N ALA A 52 6.92 -15.92 -5.72
CA ALA A 52 6.48 -17.03 -6.56
C ALA A 52 7.26 -18.32 -6.28
N ARG A 53 8.57 -18.22 -6.11
CA ARG A 53 9.43 -19.34 -5.74
C ARG A 53 9.08 -19.91 -4.36
N ALA A 54 8.77 -19.06 -3.40
CA ALA A 54 8.33 -19.51 -2.07
C ALA A 54 6.96 -20.22 -2.13
N VAL A 55 6.01 -19.68 -2.92
CA VAL A 55 4.70 -20.32 -3.16
C VAL A 55 4.85 -21.66 -3.89
N CYS A 56 5.77 -21.78 -4.86
CA CYS A 56 6.11 -23.05 -5.50
C CYS A 56 6.56 -24.11 -4.50
N GLY A 57 7.44 -23.74 -3.55
CA GLY A 57 7.91 -24.65 -2.51
C GLY A 57 6.77 -25.10 -1.59
N LEU A 58 5.90 -24.18 -1.20
CA LEU A 58 4.74 -24.48 -0.37
C LEU A 58 3.75 -25.44 -1.04
N LEU A 59 3.52 -25.25 -2.35
CA LEU A 59 2.55 -26.03 -3.12
C LEU A 59 3.13 -27.26 -3.79
N SER A 60 4.44 -27.50 -3.68
CA SER A 60 5.17 -28.49 -4.49
C SER A 60 4.80 -28.36 -5.97
N ALA A 61 4.98 -27.16 -6.52
CA ALA A 61 4.50 -26.79 -7.85
C ALA A 61 5.63 -26.16 -8.68
N ARG A 62 5.63 -26.39 -9.99
CA ARG A 62 6.61 -25.79 -10.91
C ARG A 62 6.38 -24.28 -11.06
N LEU A 63 7.45 -23.54 -11.35
CA LEU A 63 7.40 -22.10 -11.60
C LEU A 63 7.30 -21.81 -13.11
N ALA A 64 6.26 -21.12 -13.55
CA ALA A 64 6.16 -20.52 -14.87
C ALA A 64 6.23 -18.99 -14.76
N VAL A 65 7.06 -18.35 -15.57
CA VAL A 65 7.26 -16.90 -15.48
C VAL A 65 6.85 -16.21 -16.78
N LEU A 66 5.92 -15.28 -16.66
CA LEU A 66 5.50 -14.37 -17.69
C LEU A 66 6.26 -13.05 -17.49
N THR A 67 7.22 -12.76 -18.37
CA THR A 67 8.13 -11.63 -18.18
C THR A 67 8.63 -11.04 -19.51
N ARG A 68 9.32 -9.90 -19.44
CA ARG A 68 10.02 -9.30 -20.57
C ARG A 68 11.25 -10.14 -20.97
N PRO A 69 11.65 -10.15 -22.25
CA PRO A 69 12.80 -10.94 -22.71
C PRO A 69 14.09 -10.70 -21.89
N GLU A 70 14.33 -9.45 -21.47
CA GLU A 70 15.48 -9.03 -20.66
C GLU A 70 15.58 -9.74 -19.29
N TRP A 71 14.45 -10.15 -18.71
CA TRP A 71 14.40 -10.83 -17.41
C TRP A 71 14.37 -12.36 -17.51
N THR A 72 14.34 -12.92 -18.72
CA THR A 72 14.36 -14.38 -18.94
C THR A 72 15.55 -15.08 -18.25
N PRO A 73 16.79 -14.56 -18.31
CA PRO A 73 17.92 -15.18 -17.61
C PRO A 73 17.72 -15.22 -16.09
N LEU A 74 17.15 -14.17 -15.52
CA LEU A 74 16.84 -14.08 -14.10
C LEU A 74 15.73 -15.05 -13.71
N ALA A 75 14.63 -15.11 -14.48
CA ALA A 75 13.57 -16.08 -14.27
C ALA A 75 14.09 -17.53 -14.24
N ARG A 76 14.97 -17.88 -15.18
CA ARG A 76 15.64 -19.19 -15.20
C ARG A 76 16.54 -19.41 -13.98
N ALA A 77 17.23 -18.39 -13.51
CA ALA A 77 18.04 -18.47 -12.30
C ALA A 77 17.20 -18.71 -11.02
N PHE A 78 15.93 -18.31 -11.02
CA PHE A 78 14.94 -18.64 -9.99
C PHE A 78 14.27 -20.02 -10.21
N GLY A 79 14.67 -20.75 -11.25
CA GLY A 79 14.16 -22.09 -11.57
C GLY A 79 12.89 -22.12 -12.42
N ALA A 80 12.58 -21.04 -13.15
CA ALA A 80 11.46 -21.03 -14.08
C ALA A 80 11.59 -22.13 -15.16
N ALA A 81 10.47 -22.80 -15.46
CA ALA A 81 10.38 -23.76 -16.54
C ALA A 81 10.66 -23.11 -17.91
N GLN A 82 11.18 -23.89 -18.86
CA GLN A 82 11.52 -23.39 -20.19
C GLN A 82 10.29 -23.01 -21.02
N ASP A 83 9.17 -23.72 -20.84
CA ASP A 83 7.88 -23.34 -21.40
C ASP A 83 7.06 -22.56 -20.36
N PRO A 84 6.85 -21.25 -20.56
CA PRO A 84 6.07 -20.43 -19.63
C PRO A 84 4.57 -20.68 -19.73
N ARG A 85 4.07 -21.40 -20.75
CA ARG A 85 2.63 -21.68 -20.89
C ARG A 85 2.25 -22.90 -20.07
N PRO A 86 1.34 -22.76 -19.08
CA PRO A 86 0.86 -23.91 -18.35
C PRO A 86 -0.16 -24.69 -19.21
N GLU A 87 0.03 -26.00 -19.39
CA GLU A 87 -0.92 -26.88 -20.10
C GLU A 87 -2.22 -27.10 -19.31
N LEU A 88 -2.17 -26.88 -17.99
CA LEU A 88 -3.28 -26.93 -17.03
C LEU A 88 -3.52 -25.54 -16.45
N PRO A 89 -4.72 -25.23 -15.92
CA PRO A 89 -4.92 -23.99 -15.18
C PRO A 89 -3.92 -23.91 -14.01
N PRO A 90 -3.27 -22.75 -13.80
CA PRO A 90 -2.28 -22.61 -12.74
C PRO A 90 -2.93 -22.73 -11.36
N VAL A 91 -2.20 -23.29 -10.40
CA VAL A 91 -2.66 -23.46 -9.02
C VAL A 91 -2.58 -22.16 -8.22
N ALA A 92 -1.81 -21.18 -8.70
CA ALA A 92 -1.70 -19.84 -8.14
C ALA A 92 -1.13 -18.85 -9.15
N LEU A 93 -1.47 -17.58 -8.97
CA LEU A 93 -0.87 -16.44 -9.66
C LEU A 93 -0.13 -15.55 -8.65
N VAL A 94 1.10 -15.16 -8.96
CA VAL A 94 1.86 -14.16 -8.21
C VAL A 94 2.17 -13.00 -9.15
N THR A 95 1.80 -11.78 -8.76
CA THR A 95 1.89 -10.62 -9.67
C THR A 95 2.21 -9.34 -8.90
N GLY A 96 2.98 -8.43 -9.52
CA GLY A 96 3.14 -7.07 -9.02
C GLY A 96 2.07 -6.10 -9.55
N ASN A 97 1.37 -6.48 -10.62
CA ASN A 97 0.49 -5.62 -11.41
C ASN A 97 -0.91 -6.23 -11.52
N ALA A 98 -1.53 -6.55 -10.38
CA ALA A 98 -2.84 -7.17 -10.40
C ALA A 98 -3.91 -6.21 -10.95
N ALA A 99 -4.52 -6.57 -12.09
CA ALA A 99 -5.68 -5.89 -12.63
C ALA A 99 -6.84 -6.03 -11.64
N ARG A 100 -7.16 -4.95 -10.92
CA ARG A 100 -7.99 -5.01 -9.70
C ARG A 100 -9.42 -5.50 -9.95
N ALA A 101 -9.98 -5.19 -11.10
CA ALA A 101 -11.37 -5.51 -11.46
C ALA A 101 -11.55 -6.89 -12.12
N VAL A 102 -10.48 -7.66 -12.34
CA VAL A 102 -10.58 -8.96 -13.03
C VAL A 102 -10.88 -10.03 -11.99
N PRO A 103 -12.03 -10.73 -12.06
CA PRO A 103 -12.31 -11.89 -11.22
C PRO A 103 -11.33 -13.03 -11.54
N ARG A 104 -10.95 -13.80 -10.52
CA ARG A 104 -9.98 -14.88 -10.64
C ARG A 104 -10.47 -16.15 -9.98
N ASP A 105 -10.45 -17.26 -10.71
CA ASP A 105 -10.87 -18.57 -10.20
C ASP A 105 -9.71 -19.35 -9.54
N ILE A 106 -8.57 -18.69 -9.37
CA ILE A 106 -7.34 -19.23 -8.78
C ILE A 106 -6.84 -18.29 -7.68
N PRO A 107 -6.11 -18.80 -6.67
CA PRO A 107 -5.42 -17.96 -5.70
C PRO A 107 -4.52 -16.93 -6.36
N VAL A 108 -4.60 -15.68 -5.91
CA VAL A 108 -3.76 -14.58 -6.39
C VAL A 108 -2.99 -13.98 -5.23
N VAL A 109 -1.68 -13.86 -5.37
CA VAL A 109 -0.80 -13.12 -4.47
C VAL A 109 -0.31 -11.86 -5.17
N HIS A 110 -0.83 -10.71 -4.76
CA HIS A 110 -0.39 -9.40 -5.25
C HIS A 110 0.76 -8.90 -4.37
N VAL A 111 1.93 -8.68 -4.97
CA VAL A 111 3.15 -8.35 -4.25
C VAL A 111 3.52 -6.87 -4.45
N HIS A 112 3.81 -6.16 -3.37
CA HIS A 112 4.18 -4.74 -3.39
C HIS A 112 5.11 -4.37 -2.21
N GLY A 113 5.39 -3.07 -2.01
CA GLY A 113 6.42 -2.55 -1.08
C GLY A 113 7.56 -1.74 -1.73
N THR A 114 8.35 -1.02 -0.94
CA THR A 114 9.43 -0.14 -1.43
C THR A 114 10.68 -0.23 -0.57
N GLY A 115 10.92 -1.37 0.06
CA GLY A 115 11.98 -1.54 1.07
C GLY A 115 11.95 -2.90 1.75
N THR A 116 10.79 -3.53 1.72
CA THR A 116 10.48 -4.77 2.40
C THR A 116 9.37 -5.52 1.64
N LEU A 117 8.97 -6.69 2.12
CA LEU A 117 7.97 -7.50 1.45
C LEU A 117 6.58 -7.32 2.05
N GLN A 118 5.68 -6.80 1.22
CA GLN A 118 4.25 -6.80 1.47
C GLN A 118 3.57 -7.60 0.37
N ALA A 119 2.56 -8.38 0.74
CA ALA A 119 1.73 -9.07 -0.21
C ALA A 119 0.29 -9.14 0.29
N TYR A 120 -0.64 -9.12 -0.66
CA TYR A 120 -2.04 -9.39 -0.46
C TYR A 120 -2.41 -10.69 -1.14
N ALA A 121 -3.32 -11.45 -0.55
CA ALA A 121 -3.78 -12.70 -1.11
C ALA A 121 -5.29 -12.72 -1.24
N LEU A 122 -5.77 -13.24 -2.37
CA LEU A 122 -7.16 -13.60 -2.58
C LEU A 122 -7.24 -15.09 -2.85
N PHE A 123 -8.14 -15.75 -2.13
CA PHE A 123 -8.40 -17.17 -2.29
C PHE A 123 -9.85 -17.37 -2.79
N PRO A 124 -10.06 -18.07 -3.93
CA PRO A 124 -11.37 -18.32 -4.53
C PRO A 124 -12.36 -19.10 -3.67
N ASP A 125 -11.84 -19.92 -2.75
CA ASP A 125 -12.66 -20.67 -1.79
C ASP A 125 -13.37 -19.77 -0.76
N GLN A 126 -13.06 -18.47 -0.73
CA GLN A 126 -13.69 -17.47 0.15
C GLN A 126 -14.72 -16.58 -0.56
N GLY A 127 -15.07 -16.84 -1.82
CA GLY A 127 -16.03 -16.05 -2.60
C GLY A 127 -15.41 -15.37 -3.83
N PRO A 128 -16.12 -14.39 -4.44
CA PRO A 128 -15.61 -13.64 -5.59
C PRO A 128 -14.18 -13.12 -5.34
N CYS A 129 -13.36 -13.03 -6.40
CA CYS A 129 -11.93 -12.76 -6.28
C CYS A 129 -11.50 -11.61 -7.22
N SER A 130 -12.06 -10.43 -6.99
CA SER A 130 -11.49 -9.18 -7.50
C SER A 130 -10.80 -8.44 -6.35
N ILE A 131 -9.63 -7.85 -6.61
CA ILE A 131 -8.93 -7.02 -5.61
C ILE A 131 -9.73 -5.75 -5.33
N GLN A 132 -10.42 -5.24 -6.34
CA GLN A 132 -11.21 -4.02 -6.24
C GLN A 132 -12.33 -4.17 -5.22
N ASP A 133 -13.10 -5.26 -5.28
CA ASP A 133 -14.36 -5.35 -4.54
C ASP A 133 -14.17 -6.03 -3.18
N GLU A 134 -13.25 -6.98 -3.08
CA GLU A 134 -13.21 -7.93 -1.94
C GLU A 134 -12.06 -7.66 -0.97
N LEU A 135 -10.90 -7.21 -1.48
CA LEU A 135 -9.70 -7.09 -0.66
C LEU A 135 -9.89 -6.14 0.54
N PRO A 136 -10.45 -4.92 0.39
CA PRO A 136 -10.65 -4.03 1.53
C PRO A 136 -11.53 -4.66 2.62
N ALA A 137 -12.63 -5.32 2.23
CA ALA A 137 -13.54 -5.96 3.18
C ALA A 137 -12.86 -7.12 3.93
N ARG A 138 -12.07 -7.95 3.24
CA ARG A 138 -11.31 -9.05 3.86
C ARG A 138 -10.23 -8.52 4.82
N ILE A 139 -9.50 -7.48 4.42
CA ILE A 139 -8.53 -6.82 5.30
C ILE A 139 -9.23 -6.23 6.53
N GLY A 140 -10.37 -5.56 6.35
CA GLY A 140 -11.18 -5.04 7.45
C GLY A 140 -11.62 -6.14 8.42
N ALA A 141 -12.12 -7.27 7.92
CA ALA A 141 -12.50 -8.41 8.73
C ALA A 141 -11.30 -9.00 9.51
N PHE A 142 -10.14 -9.12 8.86
CA PHE A 142 -8.90 -9.53 9.53
C PHE A 142 -8.52 -8.53 10.63
N PHE A 143 -8.57 -7.22 10.33
CA PHE A 143 -8.24 -6.15 11.26
C PHE A 143 -9.15 -6.19 12.51
N GLU A 144 -10.47 -6.28 12.35
CA GLU A 144 -11.41 -6.36 13.46
C GLU A 144 -11.19 -7.58 14.34
N ARG A 145 -10.89 -8.72 13.72
CA ARG A 145 -10.77 -10.00 14.43
C ARG A 145 -9.42 -10.19 15.11
N HIS A 146 -8.34 -9.69 14.50
CA HIS A 146 -6.98 -10.08 14.85
C HIS A 146 -6.08 -8.91 15.25
N VAL A 147 -6.42 -7.66 14.93
CA VAL A 147 -5.57 -6.50 15.23
C VAL A 147 -6.23 -5.61 16.28
N TRP A 148 -7.50 -5.25 16.08
CA TRP A 148 -8.26 -4.40 16.98
C TRP A 148 -8.35 -4.91 18.43
N PRO A 149 -8.52 -6.22 18.71
CA PRO A 149 -8.56 -6.73 20.08
C PRO A 149 -7.23 -6.54 20.83
N HIS A 150 -6.12 -6.44 20.10
CA HIS A 150 -4.77 -6.26 20.65
C HIS A 150 -4.28 -4.82 20.60
N ARG A 151 -5.17 -3.84 20.33
CA ARG A 151 -4.82 -2.42 20.20
C ARG A 151 -4.01 -1.85 21.37
N GLU A 152 -4.34 -2.23 22.60
CA GLU A 152 -3.64 -1.74 23.80
C GLU A 152 -2.16 -2.16 23.80
N LEU A 153 -1.88 -3.39 23.38
CA LEU A 153 -0.53 -3.95 23.27
C LEU A 153 0.25 -3.29 22.13
N ILE A 154 -0.43 -3.00 21.01
CA ILE A 154 0.18 -2.45 19.79
C ILE A 154 0.37 -0.92 19.89
N ARG A 155 -0.46 -0.24 20.69
CA ARG A 155 -0.56 1.24 20.76
C ARG A 155 0.80 1.94 20.86
N PRO A 156 1.76 1.56 21.73
CA PRO A 156 3.05 2.25 21.80
C PRO A 156 3.81 2.21 20.48
N SER A 157 3.77 1.08 19.78
CA SER A 157 4.38 0.93 18.45
C SER A 157 3.64 1.71 17.38
N ALA A 158 2.30 1.69 17.40
CA ALA A 158 1.50 2.45 16.45
C ALA A 158 1.70 3.96 16.58
N GLU A 159 1.81 4.48 17.81
CA GLU A 159 2.17 5.87 18.04
C GLU A 159 3.57 6.22 17.55
N ARG A 160 4.56 5.32 17.72
CA ARG A 160 5.91 5.56 17.18
C ARG A 160 5.91 5.62 15.66
N VAL A 161 5.18 4.73 14.99
CA VAL A 161 5.02 4.75 13.53
C VAL A 161 4.35 6.04 13.08
N ALA A 162 3.24 6.43 13.73
CA ALA A 162 2.56 7.69 13.45
C ALA A 162 3.47 8.90 13.70
N ARG A 163 4.26 8.93 14.79
CA ARG A 163 5.23 10.02 15.03
C ARG A 163 6.33 10.07 13.96
N ARG A 164 6.88 8.93 13.55
CA ARG A 164 7.92 8.87 12.50
C ARG A 164 7.39 9.32 11.15
N ALA A 165 6.20 8.85 10.77
CA ALA A 165 5.53 9.35 9.58
C ALA A 165 5.24 10.85 9.71
N GLY A 166 4.77 11.28 10.88
CA GLY A 166 4.52 12.68 11.28
C GLY A 166 5.72 13.61 11.12
N ASN A 167 6.91 13.15 11.49
CA ASN A 167 8.14 13.94 11.43
C ASN A 167 8.51 14.36 10.00
N ALA A 168 8.04 13.63 8.98
CA ALA A 168 8.21 14.03 7.58
C ALA A 168 7.51 15.38 7.27
N TYR A 169 6.55 15.80 8.09
CA TYR A 169 5.78 17.02 7.90
C TYR A 169 6.34 18.22 8.66
N GLN A 170 7.43 18.05 9.44
CA GLN A 170 8.17 19.13 10.11
C GLN A 170 7.36 20.09 11.02
N VAL A 171 6.04 19.86 11.22
CA VAL A 171 5.18 20.61 12.14
C VAL A 171 5.09 19.89 13.48
N ARG A 172 5.45 20.58 14.58
CA ARG A 172 5.53 20.01 15.92
C ARG A 172 4.44 20.52 16.86
N THR A 173 3.84 21.67 16.56
CA THR A 173 2.82 22.29 17.42
C THR A 173 1.61 22.81 16.65
N ASP A 174 0.47 22.94 17.32
CA ASP A 174 -0.74 23.55 16.73
C ASP A 174 -0.54 25.03 16.38
N THR A 175 0.36 25.73 17.08
CA THR A 175 0.74 27.11 16.77
C THR A 175 1.50 27.17 15.44
N GLU A 176 2.50 26.31 15.26
CA GLU A 176 3.22 26.20 13.98
C GLU A 176 2.27 25.81 12.85
N ARG A 177 1.35 24.87 13.09
CA ARG A 177 0.31 24.50 12.12
C ARG A 177 -0.53 25.71 11.71
N ARG A 178 -1.01 26.50 12.67
CA ARG A 178 -1.82 27.71 12.40
C ARG A 178 -1.05 28.78 11.66
N GLN A 179 0.23 28.99 11.97
CA GLN A 179 1.08 29.96 11.26
C GLN A 179 1.31 29.53 9.81
N LEU A 180 1.64 28.25 9.59
CA LEU A 180 1.82 27.69 8.24
C LEU A 180 0.52 27.74 7.44
N ARG A 181 -0.63 27.44 8.08
CA ARG A 181 -1.94 27.60 7.46
C ARG A 181 -2.16 29.02 6.95
N HIS A 182 -2.00 30.03 7.81
CA HIS A 182 -2.21 31.43 7.41
C HIS A 182 -1.28 31.82 6.27
N HIS A 183 0.00 31.42 6.34
CA HIS A 183 0.96 31.68 5.27
C HIS A 183 0.57 31.00 3.95
N GLY A 184 0.18 29.72 3.99
CA GLY A 184 -0.23 28.96 2.82
C GLY A 184 -1.52 29.46 2.19
N CYS A 185 -2.55 29.75 3.00
CA CYS A 185 -3.80 30.34 2.57
C CYS A 185 -3.59 31.73 1.92
N ALA A 186 -2.78 32.59 2.55
CA ALA A 186 -2.43 33.90 1.98
C ALA A 186 -1.72 33.78 0.62
N ARG A 187 -0.78 32.83 0.49
CA ARG A 187 -0.07 32.57 -0.78
C ARG A 187 -1.00 32.13 -1.91
N LEU A 188 -2.09 31.42 -1.57
CA LEU A 188 -3.10 30.97 -2.53
C LEU A 188 -4.25 31.96 -2.71
N GLY A 189 -4.28 33.06 -1.94
CA GLY A 189 -5.38 34.02 -1.94
C GLY A 189 -6.70 33.38 -1.52
N ILE A 190 -6.68 32.50 -0.51
CA ILE A 190 -7.87 31.88 0.10
C ILE A 190 -7.97 32.27 1.57
N ASP A 191 -9.18 32.17 2.14
CA ASP A 191 -9.49 32.64 3.49
C ASP A 191 -9.02 31.64 4.56
N ALA A 192 -8.05 32.01 5.39
CA ALA A 192 -7.48 31.11 6.39
C ALA A 192 -8.48 30.72 7.50
N ASP A 193 -9.54 31.50 7.71
CA ASP A 193 -10.52 31.27 8.78
C ASP A 193 -11.62 30.29 8.37
N ARG A 194 -11.70 29.93 7.08
CA ARG A 194 -12.64 28.93 6.57
C ARG A 194 -12.06 27.52 6.65
N PRO A 195 -12.90 26.48 6.87
CA PRO A 195 -12.49 25.10 6.70
C PRO A 195 -11.84 24.88 5.34
N THR A 196 -10.77 24.09 5.29
CA THR A 196 -10.07 23.79 4.04
C THR A 196 -10.13 22.29 3.77
N ILE A 197 -10.73 21.92 2.64
CA ILE A 197 -10.89 20.55 2.18
C ILE A 197 -9.84 20.27 1.11
N ALA A 198 -9.02 19.24 1.32
CA ALA A 198 -8.01 18.79 0.37
C ALA A 198 -8.50 17.54 -0.38
N VAL A 199 -8.49 17.59 -1.71
CA VAL A 199 -8.90 16.50 -2.61
C VAL A 199 -7.66 15.90 -3.25
N LEU A 200 -7.43 14.60 -3.06
CA LEU A 200 -6.16 13.94 -3.40
C LEU A 200 -6.30 12.52 -3.97
N ARG A 201 -5.33 12.17 -4.83
CA ARG A 201 -5.07 10.82 -5.37
C ARG A 201 -6.14 10.30 -6.32
N HIS A 202 -6.78 11.19 -7.09
CA HIS A 202 -7.78 10.80 -8.07
C HIS A 202 -7.15 10.08 -9.27
N ALA A 203 -7.70 8.93 -9.66
CA ALA A 203 -7.39 8.28 -10.92
C ALA A 203 -8.53 8.49 -11.92
N GLN A 204 -8.28 9.31 -12.95
CA GLN A 204 -9.29 9.79 -13.91
C GLN A 204 -10.16 8.68 -14.51
N ASP A 205 -9.57 7.52 -14.77
CA ASP A 205 -10.26 6.42 -15.45
C ASP A 205 -11.20 5.63 -14.53
N ARG A 206 -11.06 5.77 -13.20
CA ARG A 206 -11.74 4.94 -12.20
C ARG A 206 -12.65 5.72 -11.28
N ASP A 207 -12.28 6.94 -10.97
CA ASP A 207 -12.87 7.71 -9.87
C ASP A 207 -13.77 8.86 -10.37
N ALA A 208 -14.03 8.91 -11.68
CA ALA A 208 -14.65 10.05 -12.36
C ALA A 208 -15.99 10.49 -11.76
N GLU A 209 -16.87 9.55 -11.39
CA GLU A 209 -18.20 9.87 -10.85
C GLU A 209 -18.10 10.57 -9.49
N LEU A 210 -17.34 9.98 -8.55
CA LEU A 210 -17.20 10.51 -7.20
C LEU A 210 -16.31 11.77 -7.16
N PHE A 211 -15.32 11.86 -8.05
CA PHE A 211 -14.54 13.08 -8.24
C PHE A 211 -15.37 14.21 -8.85
N GLY A 212 -16.17 13.92 -9.87
CA GLY A 212 -17.13 14.86 -10.44
C GLY A 212 -18.11 15.37 -9.39
N THR A 213 -18.69 14.47 -8.59
CA THR A 213 -19.55 14.82 -7.45
C THR A 213 -18.85 15.73 -6.45
N THR A 214 -17.58 15.47 -6.14
CA THR A 214 -16.78 16.31 -5.24
C THR A 214 -16.56 17.71 -5.83
N ALA A 215 -16.25 17.79 -7.12
CA ALA A 215 -16.02 19.05 -7.83
C ALA A 215 -17.31 19.88 -7.94
N GLU A 216 -18.44 19.25 -8.26
CA GLU A 216 -19.75 19.90 -8.32
C GLU A 216 -20.16 20.45 -6.95
N PHE A 217 -19.97 19.66 -5.88
CA PHE A 217 -20.23 20.13 -4.52
C PHE A 217 -19.33 21.31 -4.15
N ALA A 218 -18.03 21.23 -4.46
CA ALA A 218 -17.07 22.30 -4.20
C ALA A 218 -17.40 23.60 -4.96
N ALA A 219 -17.96 23.50 -6.16
CA ALA A 219 -18.40 24.65 -6.95
C ALA A 219 -19.66 25.33 -6.39
N ALA A 220 -20.55 24.56 -5.75
CA ALA A 220 -21.78 25.05 -5.13
C ALA A 220 -21.59 25.52 -3.67
N ASP A 221 -20.55 25.05 -2.99
CA ASP A 221 -20.26 25.37 -1.59
C ASP A 221 -19.48 26.68 -1.43
N ASP A 222 -20.06 27.59 -0.65
CA ASP A 222 -19.41 28.83 -0.23
C ASP A 222 -18.86 28.77 1.21
N GLY A 223 -19.00 27.63 1.88
CA GLY A 223 -18.62 27.43 3.28
C GLY A 223 -17.14 27.08 3.50
N ALA A 224 -16.46 26.51 2.52
CA ALA A 224 -15.08 26.04 2.63
C ALA A 224 -14.13 26.56 1.55
N ASN A 225 -12.83 26.40 1.79
CA ASN A 225 -11.80 26.42 0.74
C ASN A 225 -11.57 25.02 0.21
N TRP A 226 -11.20 24.92 -1.06
CA TRP A 226 -11.01 23.64 -1.73
C TRP A 226 -9.65 23.57 -2.42
N LEU A 227 -8.87 22.55 -2.08
CA LEU A 227 -7.54 22.31 -2.63
C LEU A 227 -7.54 21.02 -3.42
N PHE A 228 -7.56 21.13 -4.74
CA PHE A 228 -7.45 19.99 -5.64
C PHE A 228 -5.98 19.76 -6.02
N LEU A 229 -5.49 18.53 -5.87
CA LEU A 229 -4.17 18.16 -6.36
C LEU A 229 -4.18 17.82 -7.85
N ASP A 230 -5.33 17.39 -8.34
CA ASP A 230 -5.56 17.05 -9.74
C ASP A 230 -6.37 18.17 -10.43
N PRO A 231 -6.23 18.36 -11.76
CA PRO A 231 -6.98 19.38 -12.47
C PRO A 231 -8.49 19.23 -12.28
N VAL A 232 -9.16 20.35 -12.00
CA VAL A 232 -10.61 20.47 -11.90
C VAL A 232 -11.03 21.68 -12.74
N PRO A 233 -12.13 21.61 -13.51
CA PRO A 233 -12.70 22.79 -14.15
C PRO A 233 -13.17 23.76 -13.06
N ALA A 234 -12.36 24.74 -12.74
CA ALA A 234 -12.61 25.71 -11.67
C ALA A 234 -12.38 27.15 -12.15
N ASP A 235 -12.61 27.39 -13.44
CA ASP A 235 -12.53 28.72 -14.01
C ASP A 235 -13.57 29.61 -13.29
N ASP A 236 -13.06 30.57 -12.51
CA ASP A 236 -13.77 31.63 -11.78
C ASP A 236 -14.10 31.46 -10.28
N SER A 237 -13.83 30.32 -9.63
CA SER A 237 -14.05 30.23 -8.17
C SER A 237 -12.87 30.78 -7.34
N PRO A 238 -13.07 31.81 -6.49
CA PRO A 238 -12.00 32.35 -5.66
C PRO A 238 -11.58 31.42 -4.53
N ARG A 239 -12.34 30.34 -4.24
CA ARG A 239 -12.12 29.43 -3.12
C ARG A 239 -11.52 28.08 -3.53
N ILE A 240 -11.59 27.74 -4.82
CA ILE A 240 -11.05 26.50 -5.38
C ILE A 240 -9.64 26.77 -5.93
N ARG A 241 -8.68 25.94 -5.54
CA ARG A 241 -7.30 26.00 -6.04
C ARG A 241 -6.84 24.63 -6.49
N CYS A 242 -6.43 24.54 -7.75
CA CYS A 242 -5.61 23.44 -8.22
C CYS A 242 -4.15 23.72 -7.83
N VAL A 243 -3.61 22.93 -6.92
CA VAL A 243 -2.26 23.13 -6.34
C VAL A 243 -1.20 22.20 -6.93
N GLY A 244 -1.56 21.41 -7.95
CA GLY A 244 -0.74 20.45 -8.73
C GLY A 244 0.74 20.35 -8.36
N GLY A 245 1.09 19.55 -7.35
CA GLY A 245 2.47 19.31 -6.90
C GLY A 245 3.27 20.52 -6.40
N THR A 246 2.73 21.73 -6.48
CA THR A 246 3.41 23.00 -6.14
C THR A 246 3.48 23.27 -4.63
N LEU A 247 2.62 22.62 -3.85
CA LEU A 247 2.67 22.65 -2.39
C LEU A 247 3.48 21.47 -1.85
N SER A 248 4.34 21.77 -0.88
CA SER A 248 4.95 20.70 -0.07
C SER A 248 3.86 19.98 0.73
N THR A 249 4.08 18.70 1.01
CA THR A 249 3.20 17.89 1.87
C THR A 249 2.95 18.55 3.23
N THR A 250 4.01 19.14 3.80
CA THR A 250 3.95 19.92 5.05
C THR A 250 2.94 21.07 4.95
N MET A 251 3.01 21.87 3.88
CA MET A 251 2.12 23.01 3.69
C MET A 251 0.67 22.56 3.48
N LEU A 252 0.45 21.60 2.57
CA LEU A 252 -0.87 21.04 2.28
C LEU A 252 -1.57 20.58 3.56
N TRP A 253 -0.86 19.89 4.46
CA TRP A 253 -1.45 19.30 5.65
C TRP A 253 -1.60 20.27 6.80
N SER A 254 -0.75 21.30 6.85
CA SER A 254 -0.96 22.41 7.77
C SER A 254 -2.26 23.14 7.47
N MET A 255 -2.65 23.18 6.19
CA MET A 255 -3.85 23.83 5.70
C MET A 255 -5.09 22.91 5.73
N ALA A 256 -4.96 21.61 5.49
CA ALA A 256 -6.11 20.71 5.42
C ALA A 256 -6.79 20.51 6.79
N ASP A 257 -8.10 20.69 6.83
CA ASP A 257 -8.97 20.32 7.96
C ASP A 257 -9.69 19.00 7.71
N VAL A 258 -9.98 18.71 6.44
CA VAL A 258 -10.60 17.45 5.97
C VAL A 258 -9.90 17.02 4.68
N GLY A 259 -9.66 15.72 4.53
CA GLY A 259 -9.24 15.14 3.26
C GLY A 259 -10.38 14.42 2.56
N VAL A 260 -10.50 14.57 1.24
CA VAL A 260 -11.25 13.67 0.36
C VAL A 260 -10.22 12.91 -0.45
N THR A 261 -10.22 11.58 -0.38
CA THR A 261 -9.20 10.79 -1.07
C THR A 261 -9.77 9.64 -1.88
N PHE A 262 -9.08 9.36 -2.99
CA PHE A 262 -9.38 8.26 -3.89
C PHE A 262 -8.36 7.10 -3.81
N GLY A 263 -7.51 7.13 -2.78
CA GLY A 263 -6.53 6.10 -2.47
C GLY A 263 -6.29 6.00 -0.96
N ASP A 264 -5.27 5.26 -0.53
CA ASP A 264 -4.93 5.22 0.91
C ASP A 264 -4.51 6.61 1.42
N SER A 265 -4.81 6.90 2.69
CA SER A 265 -4.38 8.12 3.37
C SER A 265 -3.95 7.84 4.80
N ASP A 266 -2.82 8.42 5.20
CA ASP A 266 -2.34 8.39 6.59
C ASP A 266 -2.86 9.59 7.41
N LEU A 267 -3.57 10.55 6.79
CA LEU A 267 -4.07 11.79 7.43
C LEU A 267 -4.85 11.55 8.75
N PRO A 268 -5.74 10.55 8.85
CA PRO A 268 -6.49 10.34 10.09
C PRO A 268 -5.59 9.90 11.25
N ALA A 269 -4.46 9.24 10.99
CA ALA A 269 -3.49 8.88 12.04
C ALA A 269 -2.87 10.13 12.70
N PHE A 270 -2.78 11.23 11.95
CA PHE A 270 -2.28 12.53 12.40
C PHE A 270 -3.37 13.42 13.01
N GLY A 271 -4.64 13.08 12.82
CA GLY A 271 -5.78 13.83 13.38
C GLY A 271 -6.56 14.65 12.36
N VAL A 272 -6.30 14.49 11.06
CA VAL A 272 -7.07 15.12 9.99
C VAL A 272 -8.10 14.09 9.48
N PRO A 273 -9.41 14.31 9.66
CA PRO A 273 -10.43 13.40 9.15
C PRO A 273 -10.35 13.23 7.63
N VAL A 274 -10.74 12.04 7.18
CA VAL A 274 -10.77 11.71 5.75
C VAL A 274 -12.10 11.09 5.36
N ILE A 275 -12.66 11.59 4.27
CA ILE A 275 -13.71 10.96 3.48
C ILE A 275 -13.02 10.14 2.38
N GLN A 276 -13.18 8.83 2.42
CA GLN A 276 -12.65 7.89 1.46
C GLN A 276 -13.68 7.72 0.34
N ALA A 277 -13.42 8.35 -0.81
CA ALA A 277 -14.30 8.31 -1.98
C ALA A 277 -13.85 7.24 -2.99
N GLY A 278 -12.56 6.96 -3.11
CA GLY A 278 -12.05 5.90 -4.00
C GLY A 278 -11.60 4.66 -3.26
N TRP A 279 -11.02 3.71 -4.00
CA TRP A 279 -10.54 2.44 -3.45
C TRP A 279 -9.34 2.64 -2.52
N SER A 280 -9.35 1.96 -1.37
CA SER A 280 -8.27 2.00 -0.37
C SER A 280 -8.10 0.62 0.25
N GLU A 281 -6.86 0.17 0.40
CA GLU A 281 -6.51 -1.12 0.99
C GLU A 281 -7.12 -1.25 2.39
N GLY A 282 -7.07 -0.17 3.16
CA GLY A 282 -7.54 -0.10 4.54
C GLY A 282 -8.92 0.51 4.71
N GLY A 283 -9.67 0.72 3.62
CA GLY A 283 -10.95 1.44 3.65
C GLY A 283 -11.95 0.87 4.67
N ALA A 284 -11.94 -0.46 4.87
CA ALA A 284 -12.83 -1.14 5.81
C ALA A 284 -12.26 -1.31 7.24
N CYS A 285 -11.10 -0.71 7.56
CA CYS A 285 -10.52 -0.78 8.92
C CYS A 285 -11.11 0.27 9.90
N GLY A 286 -12.03 1.11 9.43
CA GLY A 286 -12.73 2.12 10.24
C GLY A 286 -11.92 3.36 10.58
N GLY A 287 -10.79 3.60 9.89
CA GLY A 287 -9.97 4.82 10.06
C GLY A 287 -10.47 6.04 9.28
N THR A 288 -11.41 5.85 8.36
CA THR A 288 -11.94 6.87 7.43
C THR A 288 -13.47 6.78 7.33
N HIS A 289 -14.11 7.84 6.85
CA HIS A 289 -15.53 7.82 6.47
C HIS A 289 -15.65 7.38 5.02
N VAL A 290 -16.11 6.16 4.74
CA VAL A 290 -16.21 5.63 3.38
C VAL A 290 -17.50 6.10 2.73
N ALA A 291 -17.41 6.67 1.53
CA ALA A 291 -18.57 6.99 0.70
C ALA A 291 -18.78 5.89 -0.34
N GLY A 292 -19.90 5.16 -0.26
CA GLY A 292 -20.25 4.12 -1.21
C GLY A 292 -21.03 4.63 -2.42
N SER A 293 -21.46 5.90 -2.41
CA SER A 293 -22.22 6.52 -3.50
C SER A 293 -22.03 8.05 -3.55
N PRO A 294 -22.35 8.70 -4.69
CA PRO A 294 -22.38 10.15 -4.80
C PRO A 294 -23.25 10.84 -3.74
N HIS A 295 -24.40 10.26 -3.41
CA HIS A 295 -25.32 10.82 -2.42
C HIS A 295 -24.72 10.77 -1.00
N GLU A 296 -24.11 9.64 -0.63
CA GLU A 296 -23.42 9.52 0.65
C GLU A 296 -22.21 10.47 0.74
N LEU A 297 -21.48 10.63 -0.36
CA LEU A 297 -20.36 11.57 -0.45
C LEU A 297 -20.83 13.00 -0.19
N GLN A 298 -21.87 13.47 -0.87
CA GLN A 298 -22.44 14.81 -0.64
C GLN A 298 -22.84 15.01 0.83
N ARG A 299 -23.57 14.05 1.42
CA ARG A 299 -23.96 14.12 2.84
C ARG A 299 -22.75 14.22 3.78
N LEU A 300 -21.68 13.45 3.51
CA LEU A 300 -20.45 13.51 4.31
C LEU A 300 -19.72 14.84 4.15
N LEU A 301 -19.71 15.42 2.94
CA LEU A 301 -19.12 16.74 2.67
C LEU A 301 -19.89 17.84 3.40
N GLU A 302 -21.22 17.84 3.33
CA GLU A 302 -22.08 18.79 4.07
C GLU A 302 -21.82 18.72 5.58
N GLU A 303 -21.77 17.51 6.14
CA GLU A 303 -21.48 17.29 7.55
C GLU A 303 -20.09 17.81 7.93
N ALA A 304 -19.09 17.53 7.09
CA ALA A 304 -17.71 17.95 7.31
C ALA A 304 -17.56 19.47 7.28
N VAL A 305 -18.11 20.16 6.28
CA VAL A 305 -18.11 21.63 6.18
C VAL A 305 -18.81 22.23 7.40
N ALA A 306 -20.00 21.75 7.74
CA ALA A 306 -20.80 22.29 8.84
C ALA A 306 -20.12 22.14 10.22
N LYS A 307 -19.51 20.98 10.51
CA LYS A 307 -18.81 20.77 11.79
C LYS A 307 -17.52 21.59 11.87
N HIS A 308 -16.71 21.57 10.82
CA HIS A 308 -15.46 22.33 10.84
C HIS A 308 -15.67 23.84 10.83
N GLY A 309 -16.76 24.34 10.22
CA GLY A 309 -17.16 25.75 10.32
C GLY A 309 -17.48 26.19 11.76
N LYS A 310 -17.80 25.26 12.66
CA LYS A 310 -18.01 25.50 14.10
C LYS A 310 -16.75 25.26 14.94
N GLY A 311 -15.63 24.91 14.31
CA GLY A 311 -14.40 24.50 15.01
C GLY A 311 -14.44 23.08 15.59
N GLU A 312 -15.43 22.26 15.22
CA GLU A 312 -15.53 20.86 15.59
C GLU A 312 -14.80 19.96 14.58
N THR A 313 -14.63 18.67 14.91
CA THR A 313 -14.06 17.67 13.99
C THR A 313 -15.00 16.49 13.80
N VAL A 314 -15.07 15.97 12.57
CA VAL A 314 -15.75 14.70 12.27
C VAL A 314 -14.92 13.47 12.68
N LEU A 315 -13.67 13.64 13.12
CA LEU A 315 -12.79 12.53 13.51
C LEU A 315 -13.01 12.12 14.97
N GLY A 316 -13.56 10.93 15.18
CA GLY A 316 -13.68 10.35 16.52
C GLY A 316 -12.33 9.83 17.09
N PRO A 317 -12.20 9.70 18.42
CA PRO A 317 -10.99 9.14 19.04
C PRO A 317 -10.72 7.69 18.60
N GLU A 318 -11.78 6.89 18.46
CA GLU A 318 -11.67 5.51 17.96
C GLU A 318 -11.17 5.46 16.51
N GLN A 319 -11.71 6.31 15.63
CA GLN A 319 -11.27 6.38 14.22
C GLN A 319 -9.79 6.75 14.12
N ARG A 320 -9.32 7.69 14.95
CA ARG A 320 -7.90 8.05 15.01
C ARG A 320 -7.03 6.88 15.46
N GLU A 321 -7.47 6.13 16.47
CA GLU A 321 -6.76 4.95 16.96
C GLU A 321 -6.70 3.87 15.87
N ARG A 322 -7.83 3.58 15.23
CA ARG A 322 -7.93 2.66 14.08
C ARG A 322 -7.00 3.04 12.95
N ALA A 323 -6.95 4.31 12.59
CA ALA A 323 -6.04 4.81 11.55
C ALA A 323 -4.56 4.63 11.92
N ARG A 324 -4.19 4.85 13.20
CA ARG A 324 -2.82 4.62 13.67
C ARG A 324 -2.46 3.14 13.65
N LEU A 325 -3.37 2.27 14.09
CA LEU A 325 -3.19 0.81 14.04
C LEU A 325 -3.09 0.30 12.60
N TRP A 326 -3.91 0.82 11.68
CA TRP A 326 -3.81 0.51 10.26
C TRP A 326 -2.46 0.94 9.67
N SER A 327 -2.02 2.17 9.96
CA SER A 327 -0.72 2.65 9.50
C SER A 327 0.43 1.80 10.06
N TRP A 328 0.34 1.38 11.33
CA TRP A 328 1.27 0.42 11.92
C TRP A 328 1.21 -0.95 11.26
N LEU A 329 0.01 -1.49 11.03
CA LEU A 329 -0.17 -2.79 10.40
C LEU A 329 0.50 -2.75 9.03
N ARG A 330 0.21 -1.79 8.17
CA ARG A 330 0.87 -1.69 6.87
C ARG A 330 2.39 -1.55 6.97
N ARG A 331 2.89 -0.62 7.80
CA ARG A 331 4.32 -0.26 7.83
C ARG A 331 5.18 -1.18 8.69
N CYS A 332 4.59 -2.08 9.48
CA CYS A 332 5.32 -2.94 10.43
C CYS A 332 4.70 -4.33 10.56
N GLY A 333 3.38 -4.41 10.76
CA GLY A 333 2.69 -5.68 11.05
C GLY A 333 2.53 -6.61 9.84
N ALA A 334 2.37 -6.04 8.66
CA ALA A 334 2.25 -6.68 7.34
C ALA A 334 3.52 -6.50 6.50
N ASP A 335 4.58 -6.03 7.16
CA ASP A 335 5.86 -5.74 6.58
C ASP A 335 6.85 -6.84 6.99
N VAL A 336 7.10 -7.79 6.08
CA VAL A 336 7.97 -8.94 6.35
C VAL A 336 9.40 -8.65 5.92
N PRO A 337 10.36 -8.57 6.87
CA PRO A 337 11.77 -8.48 6.52
C PRO A 337 12.25 -9.82 5.95
N SER A 338 13.01 -9.76 4.86
CA SER A 338 13.58 -10.94 4.21
C SER A 338 15.03 -10.65 3.82
N GLN A 339 15.94 -11.58 4.12
CA GLN A 339 17.33 -11.50 3.67
C GLN A 339 17.44 -11.79 2.17
N LEU A 340 16.47 -12.50 1.60
CA LEU A 340 16.37 -12.77 0.16
C LEU A 340 16.18 -11.51 -0.69
N MET A 341 15.90 -10.37 -0.05
CA MET A 341 15.66 -9.11 -0.73
C MET A 341 16.34 -7.93 -0.01
N PRO A 342 17.29 -7.23 -0.66
CA PRO A 342 17.80 -5.97 -0.14
C PRO A 342 16.74 -4.89 -0.07
N HIS A 343 16.99 -3.89 0.78
CA HIS A 343 16.17 -2.68 0.83
C HIS A 343 16.28 -1.90 -0.48
N TRP A 344 15.19 -1.25 -0.90
CA TRP A 344 15.10 -0.53 -2.18
C TRP A 344 16.05 0.66 -2.31
N GLU A 345 16.38 1.27 -1.17
CA GLU A 345 17.29 2.41 -1.05
C GLU A 345 18.75 2.09 -1.43
N GLN A 346 19.08 0.81 -1.65
CA GLN A 346 20.36 0.43 -2.26
C GLN A 346 20.51 1.00 -3.69
N GLY A 347 19.41 1.39 -4.34
CA GLY A 347 19.46 2.14 -5.61
C GLY A 347 20.23 1.39 -6.69
N ASP A 348 21.23 2.04 -7.27
CA ASP A 348 22.06 1.47 -8.34
C ASP A 348 22.87 0.24 -7.86
N ASP A 349 23.09 0.07 -6.55
CA ASP A 349 23.81 -1.07 -5.95
C ASP A 349 22.94 -2.31 -5.68
N TYR A 350 21.64 -2.25 -5.99
CA TYR A 350 20.68 -3.30 -5.60
C TYR A 350 21.07 -4.70 -6.09
N ALA A 351 21.51 -4.83 -7.36
CA ALA A 351 21.89 -6.13 -7.93
C ALA A 351 23.10 -6.74 -7.21
N ARG A 352 24.08 -5.89 -6.84
CA ARG A 352 25.26 -6.29 -6.08
C ARG A 352 24.88 -6.73 -4.66
N ALA A 353 24.08 -5.94 -3.96
CA ALA A 353 23.59 -6.27 -2.62
C ALA A 353 22.79 -7.59 -2.63
N LEU A 354 21.94 -7.78 -3.62
CA LEU A 354 21.16 -9.00 -3.78
C LEU A 354 22.05 -10.23 -4.01
N ALA A 355 23.05 -10.12 -4.89
CA ALA A 355 23.99 -11.22 -5.12
C ALA A 355 24.74 -11.63 -3.84
N VAL A 356 25.16 -10.65 -3.02
CA VAL A 356 25.81 -10.91 -1.73
C VAL A 356 24.85 -11.61 -0.77
N ASN A 357 23.63 -11.08 -0.62
CA ASN A 357 22.62 -11.69 0.24
C ASN A 357 22.33 -13.15 -0.15
N LEU A 358 22.09 -13.42 -1.44
CA LEU A 358 21.79 -14.76 -1.95
C LEU A 358 22.95 -15.75 -1.78
N THR A 359 24.18 -15.28 -1.62
CA THR A 359 25.35 -16.14 -1.36
C THR A 359 25.42 -16.59 0.10
N HIS A 360 24.78 -15.86 1.02
CA HIS A 360 24.92 -16.07 2.47
C HIS A 360 23.63 -16.48 3.17
N VAL A 361 22.49 -16.39 2.49
CA VAL A 361 21.18 -16.74 3.04
C VAL A 361 20.91 -18.23 2.87
N GLU A 362 20.31 -18.84 3.89
CA GLU A 362 19.67 -20.15 3.80
C GLU A 362 18.17 -19.93 3.56
N PRO A 363 17.63 -20.17 2.36
CA PRO A 363 16.26 -19.76 2.01
C PRO A 363 15.20 -20.32 2.96
N GLY A 364 15.33 -21.59 3.37
CA GLY A 364 14.38 -22.22 4.29
C GLY A 364 14.34 -21.59 5.69
N GLY A 365 15.38 -20.84 6.08
CA GLY A 365 15.44 -20.10 7.34
C GLY A 365 14.89 -18.68 7.24
N ASP A 366 14.50 -18.20 6.06
CA ASP A 366 14.02 -16.83 5.87
C ASP A 366 12.60 -16.65 6.44
N PRO A 367 12.32 -15.56 7.19
CA PRO A 367 10.99 -15.30 7.78
C PRO A 367 9.84 -15.28 6.76
N LEU A 368 10.15 -14.99 5.49
CA LEU A 368 9.19 -15.00 4.40
C LEU A 368 8.44 -16.34 4.29
N TYR A 369 9.14 -17.46 4.34
CA TYR A 369 8.51 -18.78 4.11
C TYR A 369 7.48 -19.10 5.19
N ALA A 370 7.80 -18.83 6.46
CA ALA A 370 6.86 -19.01 7.56
C ALA A 370 5.65 -18.06 7.45
N ALA A 371 5.87 -16.81 7.03
CA ALA A 371 4.79 -15.84 6.83
C ALA A 371 3.85 -16.24 5.67
N LEU A 372 4.41 -16.68 4.54
CA LEU A 372 3.62 -17.19 3.41
C LEU A 372 2.87 -18.47 3.77
N GLY A 373 3.50 -19.39 4.51
CA GLY A 373 2.85 -20.60 5.01
C GLY A 373 1.61 -20.27 5.82
N ARG A 374 1.72 -19.39 6.83
CA ARG A 374 0.57 -18.92 7.62
C ARG A 374 -0.50 -18.27 6.75
N MET A 375 -0.11 -17.35 5.88
CA MET A 375 -1.03 -16.64 5.00
C MET A 375 -1.82 -17.63 4.12
N TRP A 376 -1.16 -18.65 3.60
CA TRP A 376 -1.77 -19.63 2.72
C TRP A 376 -2.66 -20.65 3.44
N GLU A 377 -2.18 -21.21 4.55
CA GLU A 377 -2.90 -22.22 5.35
C GLU A 377 -4.18 -21.64 5.94
N ARG A 378 -4.12 -20.40 6.45
CA ARG A 378 -5.23 -19.73 7.11
C ARG A 378 -6.06 -18.86 6.18
N ARG A 379 -5.66 -18.79 4.91
CA ARG A 379 -6.30 -17.95 3.89
C ARG A 379 -6.38 -16.48 4.33
N GLU A 380 -5.29 -15.96 4.92
CA GLU A 380 -5.20 -14.57 5.37
C GLU A 380 -5.09 -13.62 4.15
N PRO A 381 -5.77 -12.46 4.17
CA PRO A 381 -5.82 -11.57 3.01
C PRO A 381 -4.55 -10.75 2.80
N LEU A 382 -3.62 -10.78 3.75
CA LEU A 382 -2.37 -10.05 3.71
C LEU A 382 -1.26 -10.86 4.38
N LEU A 383 -0.04 -10.67 3.91
CA LEU A 383 1.17 -11.21 4.51
C LEU A 383 1.41 -10.53 5.85
N THR A 384 1.61 -11.32 6.91
CA THR A 384 1.82 -10.80 8.27
C THR A 384 3.18 -11.20 8.82
N ARG A 385 3.89 -10.23 9.41
CA ARG A 385 5.17 -10.45 10.10
C ARG A 385 4.98 -11.21 11.41
N PHE A 386 3.93 -10.86 12.14
CA PHE A 386 3.59 -11.47 13.43
C PHE A 386 2.48 -12.48 13.23
N ASP A 387 2.47 -13.52 14.04
CA ASP A 387 1.32 -14.40 14.13
C ASP A 387 0.25 -13.75 15.04
N PHE A 388 -0.76 -13.13 14.43
CA PHE A 388 -1.86 -12.49 15.19
C PHE A 388 -2.84 -13.51 15.81
N HIS A 389 -2.67 -14.81 15.54
CA HIS A 389 -3.43 -15.85 16.21
C HIS A 389 -2.75 -16.34 17.50
N ASP A 390 -1.48 -15.99 17.71
CA ASP A 390 -0.73 -16.31 18.92
C ASP A 390 -0.47 -15.03 19.76
N PRO A 391 -1.15 -14.86 20.91
CA PRO A 391 -0.90 -13.74 21.81
C PRO A 391 0.57 -13.63 22.26
N ALA A 392 1.30 -14.76 22.35
CA ALA A 392 2.70 -14.75 22.74
C ALA A 392 3.58 -14.10 21.66
N ALA A 393 3.26 -14.29 20.38
CA ALA A 393 3.99 -13.66 19.28
C ALA A 393 3.90 -12.12 19.34
N LEU A 394 2.77 -11.58 19.77
CA LEU A 394 2.55 -10.14 19.94
C LEU A 394 3.17 -9.56 21.22
N SER A 395 3.41 -10.39 22.24
CA SER A 395 3.95 -9.94 23.54
C SER A 395 5.32 -9.27 23.42
N THR A 396 6.12 -9.66 22.41
CA THR A 396 7.43 -9.06 22.11
C THR A 396 7.32 -7.56 21.75
N LEU A 397 6.17 -7.10 21.26
CA LEU A 397 5.91 -5.68 20.95
C LEU A 397 5.76 -4.82 22.21
N GLY A 398 5.27 -5.40 23.31
CA GLY A 398 5.05 -4.69 24.59
C GLY A 398 6.34 -4.44 25.37
N ASN A 399 7.38 -5.26 25.13
CA ASN A 399 8.66 -5.20 25.86
C ASN A 399 9.70 -4.29 25.20
N ALA A 400 9.48 -3.84 23.96
CA ALA A 400 10.30 -2.84 23.30
C ALA A 400 9.92 -1.43 23.80
N ARG A 401 10.37 -1.09 25.02
CA ARG A 401 10.29 0.26 25.59
C ARG A 401 11.42 1.14 25.08
#